data_AF-A0AAV2M1S4-F1
#
_entry.id   AF-A0AAV2M1S4-F1
#
_cell.length_a   1.000
_cell.length_b   1.000
_cell.length_c   1.000
_cell.angle_alpha   90.00
_cell.angle_beta   90.00
_cell.angle_gamma   90.00
#
_symmetry.space_group_name_H-M   'P 1'
#
loop_
_entity.id
_entity.type
_entity.pdbx_description
1 polymer ?
#
loop_
_entity_poly.entity_id
_entity_poly.type
_entity_poly.pdbx_seq_one_letter_code
_entity_poly.pdbx_strand_id
1 'polypeptide(L)'
;MAHRSLPHVFVQRLHIHNPTERTATVELSQSGGAHFLSSVERLDKDTEALLWSGRVQLDQSRVLLVVAASRRLGSHLQVAPKSEQREQLLTVVHTSEPLEAAHADEALSALREAAKKELQEVMHISVDELVTHHQQAWSDLFISGVEMHVITDAHTPSSRTVNSTLYYVLSAAAAPLLDVRLPQDERSRLESSVRFSDHCFSGHATMHADTLWPDRLSGAAHILQLATLWTLTLQKRGCKDLVSAGAHGVVQAMVLSFGGLQFTEHHLQFQADPDVLHNSYALRGIHYHSAALSLAVRLDAEGKPFLHVWLKPQEKPLQLFACEAGCMNEPVELSAEVRGHTFPVMVTQPVTPLLYISTDLRHLQELRHTLHVKTIVAHQEHMASRERGLPFLFWFSVFSLITLFHLFLFKLIYNEYCGPGAKPLFRSKV
;
A
#
# COMPACT_ATOMS: atom_id res chain seq x y z
N MET A 1 4.83 -19.50 -8.22
CA MET A 1 3.70 -18.73 -7.64
C MET A 1 3.50 -19.21 -6.21
N ALA A 2 3.56 -18.32 -5.22
CA ALA A 2 3.10 -18.63 -3.87
C ALA A 2 1.59 -18.38 -3.82
N HIS A 3 0.80 -19.37 -3.43
CA HIS A 3 -0.65 -19.29 -3.48
C HIS A 3 -1.18 -18.34 -2.40
N ARG A 4 -2.23 -17.57 -2.71
CA ARG A 4 -2.65 -16.46 -1.84
C ARG A 4 -3.61 -16.89 -0.73
N SER A 5 -4.54 -17.79 -1.05
CA SER A 5 -5.50 -18.38 -0.10
C SER A 5 -5.01 -19.65 0.59
N LEU A 6 -3.87 -20.19 0.14
CA LEU A 6 -3.29 -21.44 0.64
C LEU A 6 -1.85 -21.11 1.04
N PRO A 7 -1.60 -20.67 2.29
CA PRO A 7 -0.37 -19.97 2.68
C PRO A 7 0.90 -20.82 2.50
N HIS A 8 0.77 -22.15 2.51
CA HIS A 8 1.89 -23.08 2.41
C HIS A 8 2.16 -23.55 0.98
N VAL A 9 1.29 -23.24 0.01
CA VAL A 9 1.32 -23.86 -1.33
C VAL A 9 2.12 -23.01 -2.32
N PHE A 10 3.07 -23.65 -2.98
CA PHE A 10 3.86 -23.12 -4.08
C PHE A 10 3.60 -23.93 -5.35
N VAL A 11 3.30 -23.21 -6.43
CA VAL A 11 3.03 -23.77 -7.75
C VAL A 11 4.13 -23.33 -8.72
N GLN A 12 4.77 -24.29 -9.38
CA GLN A 12 5.74 -24.06 -10.44
C GLN A 12 5.27 -24.78 -11.72
N ARG A 13 5.42 -24.09 -12.86
CA ARG A 13 5.18 -24.67 -14.20
C ARG A 13 6.50 -24.70 -14.95
N LEU A 14 6.87 -25.89 -15.39
CA LEU A 14 8.03 -26.14 -16.23
C LEU A 14 7.51 -26.29 -17.66
N HIS A 15 7.93 -25.41 -18.56
CA HIS A 15 7.57 -25.47 -19.97
C HIS A 15 8.84 -25.74 -20.78
N ILE A 16 8.85 -26.88 -21.47
CA ILE A 16 10.00 -27.32 -22.26
C ILE A 16 9.55 -27.37 -23.71
N HIS A 17 10.20 -26.57 -24.55
CA HIS A 17 9.98 -26.54 -25.98
C HIS A 17 11.16 -27.17 -26.70
N ASN A 18 10.88 -28.18 -27.53
CA ASN A 18 11.89 -28.82 -28.38
C ASN A 18 11.73 -28.35 -29.84
N PRO A 19 12.50 -27.35 -30.29
CA PRO A 19 12.42 -26.86 -31.67
C PRO A 19 13.09 -27.80 -32.69
N THR A 20 13.72 -28.88 -32.25
CA THR A 20 14.55 -29.72 -33.13
C THR A 20 13.73 -30.79 -33.85
N GLU A 21 14.35 -31.40 -34.85
CA GLU A 21 13.79 -32.54 -35.60
C GLU A 21 13.97 -33.90 -34.88
N ARG A 22 14.53 -33.92 -33.66
CA ARG A 22 14.83 -35.15 -32.90
C ARG A 22 14.22 -35.09 -31.51
N THR A 23 13.92 -36.24 -30.93
CA THR A 23 13.49 -36.32 -29.54
C THR A 23 14.61 -35.82 -28.62
N ALA A 24 14.29 -34.90 -27.73
CA ALA A 24 15.19 -34.42 -26.70
C ALA A 24 14.94 -35.17 -25.38
N THR A 25 16.00 -35.53 -24.67
CA THR A 25 15.91 -36.06 -23.30
C THR A 25 16.40 -34.99 -22.33
N VAL A 26 15.53 -34.56 -21.43
CA VAL A 26 15.84 -33.59 -20.37
C VAL A 26 16.02 -34.36 -19.08
N GLU A 27 17.17 -34.17 -18.44
CA GLU A 27 17.43 -34.69 -17.10
C GLU A 27 16.89 -33.72 -16.05
N LEU A 28 16.10 -34.23 -15.11
CA LEU A 28 15.49 -33.47 -14.03
C LEU A 28 16.10 -33.91 -12.70
N SER A 29 16.55 -32.95 -11.90
CA SER A 29 17.01 -33.19 -10.54
C SER A 29 16.28 -32.28 -9.55
N GLN A 30 15.82 -32.88 -8.45
CA GLN A 30 15.23 -32.16 -7.32
C GLN A 30 16.19 -32.31 -6.14
N SER A 31 16.90 -31.23 -5.81
CA SER A 31 17.85 -31.22 -4.69
C SER A 31 17.43 -30.20 -3.63
N GLY A 32 17.69 -30.54 -2.36
CA GLY A 32 17.55 -29.60 -1.25
C GLY A 32 18.80 -28.74 -1.09
N GLY A 33 18.69 -27.63 -0.36
CA GLY A 33 19.86 -26.87 0.06
C GLY A 33 20.77 -27.70 0.97
N ALA A 34 22.06 -27.37 1.05
CA ALA A 34 23.07 -28.12 1.81
C ALA A 34 22.74 -28.33 3.30
N HIS A 35 21.87 -27.49 3.87
CA HIS A 35 21.44 -27.54 5.26
C HIS A 35 20.12 -28.31 5.49
N PHE A 36 19.54 -28.89 4.44
CA PHE A 36 18.31 -29.66 4.51
C PHE A 36 18.59 -31.16 4.42
N LEU A 37 17.95 -31.92 5.31
CA LEU A 37 17.87 -33.36 5.19
C LEU A 37 16.75 -33.71 4.23
N SER A 38 17.04 -34.54 3.23
CA SER A 38 16.06 -35.02 2.25
C SER A 38 15.66 -36.47 2.50
N SER A 39 14.38 -36.79 2.30
CA SER A 39 13.86 -38.16 2.37
C SER A 39 12.77 -38.37 1.33
N VAL A 40 12.63 -39.59 0.83
CA VAL A 40 11.51 -39.99 -0.03
C VAL A 40 10.45 -40.67 0.82
N GLU A 41 9.20 -40.25 0.69
CA GLU A 41 8.06 -40.86 1.37
C GLU A 41 6.95 -41.20 0.38
N ARG A 42 6.19 -42.26 0.64
CA ARG A 42 5.02 -42.61 -0.17
C ARG A 42 3.81 -41.80 0.27
N LEU A 43 3.15 -41.14 -0.69
CA LEU A 43 1.88 -40.44 -0.49
C LEU A 43 0.69 -41.41 -0.70
N ASP A 44 0.73 -42.16 -1.79
CA ASP A 44 -0.24 -43.19 -2.15
C ASP A 44 0.46 -44.41 -2.80
N LYS A 45 -0.28 -45.27 -3.51
CA LYS A 45 0.30 -46.47 -4.14
C LYS A 45 1.28 -46.16 -5.28
N ASP A 46 1.06 -45.06 -5.99
CA ASP A 46 1.75 -44.74 -7.25
C ASP A 46 2.53 -43.41 -7.18
N THR A 47 2.37 -42.66 -6.09
CA THR A 47 2.92 -41.32 -5.90
C THR A 47 3.87 -41.26 -4.72
N GLU A 48 5.07 -40.75 -4.97
CA GLU A 48 6.08 -40.46 -3.95
C GLU A 48 6.25 -38.94 -3.78
N ALA A 49 6.50 -38.53 -2.53
CA ALA A 49 6.92 -37.20 -2.15
C ALA A 49 8.41 -37.16 -1.83
N LEU A 50 9.04 -36.05 -2.19
CA LEU A 50 10.32 -35.63 -1.64
C LEU A 50 10.05 -34.65 -0.49
N LEU A 51 10.56 -34.98 0.69
CA LEU A 51 10.52 -34.11 1.85
C LEU A 51 11.92 -33.57 2.13
N TRP A 52 12.01 -32.26 2.35
CA TRP A 52 13.19 -31.57 2.85
C TRP A 52 12.88 -30.97 4.21
N SER A 53 13.69 -31.28 5.21
CA SER A 53 13.55 -30.74 6.57
C SER A 53 14.83 -30.03 7.01
N GLY A 54 14.68 -28.86 7.59
CA GLY A 54 15.77 -28.03 8.09
C GLY A 54 15.45 -27.41 9.45
N ARG A 55 16.51 -27.03 10.18
CA ARG A 55 16.44 -26.31 11.46
C ARG A 55 17.22 -25.02 11.35
N VAL A 56 16.64 -23.93 11.83
CA VAL A 56 17.27 -22.61 11.87
C VAL A 56 17.42 -22.21 13.34
N GLN A 57 18.66 -22.09 13.81
CA GLN A 57 18.94 -21.65 15.17
C GLN A 57 18.68 -20.15 15.29
N LEU A 58 17.84 -19.73 16.24
CA LEU A 58 17.56 -18.31 16.50
C LEU A 58 18.46 -17.77 17.62
N ASP A 59 18.55 -18.50 18.73
CA ASP A 59 19.42 -18.23 19.87
C ASP A 59 19.85 -19.56 20.53
N GLN A 60 20.43 -19.55 21.72
CA GLN A 60 20.93 -20.78 22.36
C GLN A 60 19.85 -21.81 22.73
N SER A 61 18.59 -21.39 22.93
CA SER A 61 17.51 -22.28 23.38
C SER A 61 16.39 -22.44 22.36
N ARG A 62 16.27 -21.54 21.39
CA ARG A 62 15.16 -21.53 20.43
C ARG A 62 15.60 -21.85 19.01
N VAL A 63 14.74 -22.62 18.35
CA VAL A 63 14.88 -23.06 16.95
C VAL A 63 13.61 -22.76 16.17
N LEU A 64 13.76 -22.61 14.87
CA LEU A 64 12.67 -22.58 13.90
C LEU A 64 12.83 -23.78 12.96
N LEU A 65 11.74 -24.48 12.69
CA LEU A 65 11.72 -25.68 11.87
C LEU A 65 11.10 -25.34 10.51
N VAL A 66 11.66 -25.89 9.45
CA VAL A 66 11.14 -25.73 8.08
C VAL A 66 11.03 -27.10 7.44
N VAL A 67 9.86 -27.40 6.90
CA VAL A 67 9.63 -28.61 6.10
C VAL A 67 9.03 -28.22 4.76
N ALA A 68 9.65 -28.68 3.67
CA ALA A 68 9.11 -28.58 2.34
C ALA A 68 8.79 -29.99 1.82
N ALA A 69 7.56 -30.22 1.34
CA ALA A 69 7.14 -31.45 0.70
C ALA A 69 6.78 -31.17 -0.75
N SER A 70 7.27 -31.98 -1.69
CA SER A 70 6.98 -31.81 -3.11
C SER A 70 6.74 -33.15 -3.77
N ARG A 71 5.90 -33.18 -4.81
CA ARG A 71 5.75 -34.36 -5.68
C ARG A 71 7.12 -34.73 -6.27
N ARG A 72 7.48 -36.01 -6.20
CA ARG A 72 8.67 -36.54 -6.87
C ARG A 72 8.42 -36.58 -8.38
N LEU A 73 9.32 -35.98 -9.15
CA LEU A 73 9.33 -36.04 -10.60
C LEU A 73 10.19 -37.22 -11.08
N GLY A 74 9.91 -37.72 -12.28
CA GLY A 74 10.79 -38.64 -12.98
C GLY A 74 12.14 -37.98 -13.28
N SER A 75 13.23 -38.76 -13.28
CA SER A 75 14.59 -38.24 -13.52
C SER A 75 14.84 -37.85 -14.97
N HIS A 76 14.03 -38.33 -15.91
CA HIS A 76 14.16 -38.03 -17.33
C HIS A 76 12.81 -37.71 -17.94
N LEU A 77 12.79 -36.71 -18.81
CA LEU A 77 11.63 -36.32 -19.61
C LEU A 77 11.99 -36.40 -21.08
N GLN A 78 11.17 -37.09 -21.87
CA GLN A 78 11.36 -37.16 -23.33
C GLN A 78 10.39 -36.21 -24.02
N VAL A 79 10.95 -35.24 -24.75
CA VAL A 79 10.18 -34.24 -25.48
C VAL A 79 10.31 -34.51 -26.98
N ALA A 80 9.18 -34.75 -27.65
CA ALA A 80 9.15 -35.09 -29.06
C ALA A 80 9.68 -33.95 -29.97
N PRO A 81 10.05 -34.24 -31.22
CA PRO A 81 10.44 -33.22 -32.20
C PRO A 81 9.34 -32.18 -32.40
N LYS A 82 9.71 -30.91 -32.54
CA LYS A 82 8.79 -29.79 -32.81
C LYS A 82 7.58 -29.74 -31.86
N SER A 83 7.75 -30.20 -30.63
CA SER A 83 6.67 -30.26 -29.64
C SER A 83 7.01 -29.48 -28.38
N GLU A 84 5.98 -29.24 -27.59
CA GLU A 84 6.11 -28.71 -26.24
C GLU A 84 5.62 -29.71 -25.20
N GLN A 85 6.25 -29.69 -24.04
CA GLN A 85 5.83 -30.45 -22.87
C GLN A 85 5.73 -29.52 -21.66
N ARG A 86 4.72 -29.75 -20.82
CA ARG A 86 4.46 -28.97 -19.62
C ARG A 86 4.43 -29.90 -18.43
N GLU A 87 5.29 -29.63 -17.46
CA GLU A 87 5.30 -30.30 -16.16
C GLU A 87 4.89 -29.32 -15.08
N GLN A 88 4.18 -29.85 -14.08
CA GLN A 88 3.67 -29.07 -12.96
C GLN A 88 4.27 -29.61 -11.66
N LEU A 89 4.79 -28.69 -10.85
CA LEU A 89 5.39 -28.99 -9.57
C LEU A 89 4.65 -28.25 -8.46
N LEU A 90 4.09 -29.02 -7.55
CA LEU A 90 3.45 -28.56 -6.34
C LEU A 90 4.39 -28.80 -5.17
N THR A 91 4.63 -27.76 -4.39
CA THR A 91 5.43 -27.80 -3.18
C THR A 91 4.65 -27.17 -2.04
N VAL A 92 4.59 -27.85 -0.90
CA VAL A 92 4.02 -27.34 0.33
C VAL A 92 5.16 -27.03 1.30
N VAL A 93 5.18 -25.83 1.86
CA VAL A 93 6.20 -25.39 2.82
C VAL A 93 5.53 -25.01 4.14
N HIS A 94 5.88 -25.75 5.18
CA HIS A 94 5.48 -25.48 6.55
C HIS A 94 6.65 -24.95 7.37
N THR A 95 6.36 -23.98 8.23
CA THR A 95 7.31 -23.39 9.18
C THR A 95 6.72 -23.42 10.57
N SER A 96 7.50 -23.77 11.59
CA SER A 96 7.05 -23.65 12.98
C SER A 96 7.15 -22.20 13.47
N GLU A 97 6.40 -21.87 14.52
CA GLU A 97 6.77 -20.76 15.39
C GLU A 97 8.09 -21.06 16.11
N PRO A 98 8.81 -20.03 16.63
CA PRO A 98 9.98 -20.25 17.46
C PRO A 98 9.65 -21.12 18.68
N LEU A 99 10.35 -22.24 18.83
CA LEU A 99 10.15 -23.18 19.94
C LEU A 99 11.46 -23.57 20.60
N GLU A 100 11.38 -24.12 21.81
CA GLU A 100 12.54 -24.63 22.53
C GLU A 100 13.15 -25.86 21.83
N ALA A 101 14.48 -25.91 21.76
CA ALA A 101 15.23 -26.96 21.10
C ALA A 101 14.91 -28.37 21.64
N ALA A 102 14.51 -28.50 22.90
CA ALA A 102 14.12 -29.76 23.52
C ALA A 102 12.88 -30.41 22.86
N HIS A 103 11.96 -29.60 22.34
CA HIS A 103 10.73 -30.08 21.69
C HIS A 103 10.85 -30.15 20.16
N ALA A 104 12.04 -29.88 19.61
CA ALA A 104 12.25 -29.72 18.18
C ALA A 104 11.98 -31.01 17.39
N ASP A 105 12.32 -32.18 17.93
CA ASP A 105 12.18 -33.45 17.21
C ASP A 105 10.71 -33.86 17.06
N GLU A 106 9.92 -33.73 18.12
CA GLU A 106 8.48 -34.00 18.10
C GLU A 106 7.74 -33.03 17.16
N ALA A 107 8.01 -31.73 17.30
CA ALA A 107 7.43 -30.71 16.43
C ALA A 107 7.83 -30.91 14.96
N LEU A 108 9.07 -31.33 14.68
CA LEU A 108 9.51 -31.63 13.32
C LEU A 108 8.74 -32.80 12.72
N SER A 109 8.51 -33.86 13.50
CA SER A 109 7.72 -35.01 13.04
C SER A 109 6.28 -34.60 12.71
N ALA A 110 5.64 -33.81 13.58
CA ALA A 110 4.30 -33.30 13.34
C ALA A 110 4.23 -32.41 12.09
N LEU A 111 5.23 -31.54 11.89
CA LEU A 111 5.33 -30.64 10.74
C LEU A 111 5.51 -31.41 9.43
N ARG A 112 6.26 -32.52 9.45
CA ARG A 112 6.43 -33.42 8.29
C ARG A 112 5.13 -34.07 7.88
N GLU A 113 4.38 -34.63 8.83
CA GLU A 113 3.07 -35.22 8.55
C GLU A 113 2.06 -34.17 8.07
N ALA A 114 2.06 -32.96 8.63
CA ALA A 114 1.22 -31.86 8.16
C ALA A 114 1.53 -31.46 6.71
N ALA A 115 2.81 -31.30 6.36
CA ALA A 115 3.23 -30.97 5.00
C ALA A 115 2.87 -32.08 4.00
N LYS A 116 3.04 -33.34 4.38
CA LYS A 116 2.66 -34.50 3.56
C LYS A 116 1.16 -34.56 3.31
N LYS A 117 0.36 -34.40 4.37
CA LYS A 117 -1.11 -34.41 4.30
C LYS A 117 -1.63 -33.28 3.41
N GLU A 118 -1.15 -32.05 3.59
CA GLU A 118 -1.58 -30.91 2.77
C GLU A 118 -1.12 -31.06 1.31
N LEU A 119 0.08 -31.62 1.06
CA LEU A 119 0.50 -31.95 -0.31
C LEU A 119 -0.46 -32.94 -0.97
N GLN A 120 -0.87 -33.99 -0.26
CA GLN A 120 -1.84 -34.97 -0.76
C GLN A 120 -3.18 -34.31 -1.10
N GLU A 121 -3.70 -33.46 -0.21
CA GLU A 121 -4.95 -32.73 -0.42
C GLU A 121 -4.88 -31.82 -1.66
N VAL A 122 -3.81 -31.04 -1.80
CA VAL A 122 -3.64 -30.09 -2.90
C VAL A 122 -3.38 -30.79 -4.24
N MET A 123 -2.79 -31.98 -4.24
CA MET A 123 -2.61 -32.79 -5.45
C MET A 123 -3.92 -33.23 -6.11
N HIS A 124 -5.04 -33.22 -5.38
CA HIS A 124 -6.37 -33.47 -5.95
C HIS A 124 -6.97 -32.27 -6.67
N ILE A 125 -6.35 -31.08 -6.57
CA ILE A 125 -6.80 -29.84 -7.20
C ILE A 125 -5.96 -29.60 -8.44
N SER A 126 -6.60 -29.24 -9.56
CA SER A 126 -5.85 -28.93 -10.79
C SER A 126 -5.06 -27.62 -10.63
N VAL A 127 -3.89 -27.54 -11.30
CA VAL A 127 -3.07 -26.31 -11.25
C VAL A 127 -3.76 -25.11 -11.90
N ASP A 128 -4.63 -25.33 -12.88
CA ASP A 128 -5.39 -24.23 -13.49
C ASP A 128 -6.47 -23.69 -12.54
N GLU A 129 -7.09 -24.56 -11.76
CA GLU A 129 -7.99 -24.17 -10.67
C GLU A 129 -7.23 -23.42 -9.57
N LEU A 130 -6.05 -23.91 -9.15
CA LEU A 130 -5.20 -23.19 -8.19
C LEU A 130 -4.78 -21.80 -8.69
N VAL A 131 -4.47 -21.65 -9.99
CA VAL A 131 -4.17 -20.33 -10.56
C VAL A 131 -5.40 -19.43 -10.58
N THR A 132 -6.57 -19.98 -10.92
CA THR A 132 -7.84 -19.23 -10.90
C THR A 132 -8.18 -18.75 -9.49
N HIS A 133 -8.07 -19.63 -8.48
CA HIS A 133 -8.27 -19.26 -7.07
C HIS A 133 -7.27 -18.21 -6.60
N HIS A 134 -6.00 -18.32 -6.97
CA HIS A 134 -4.99 -17.31 -6.67
C HIS A 134 -5.32 -15.95 -7.29
N GLN A 135 -5.76 -15.92 -8.55
CA GLN A 135 -6.16 -14.69 -9.23
C GLN A 135 -7.38 -14.06 -8.58
N GLN A 136 -8.40 -14.86 -8.24
CA GLN A 136 -9.58 -14.38 -7.54
C GLN A 136 -9.22 -13.80 -6.17
N ALA A 137 -8.36 -14.47 -5.41
CA ALA A 137 -7.89 -14.02 -4.11
C ALA A 137 -7.17 -12.65 -4.18
N TRP A 138 -6.39 -12.41 -5.23
CA TRP A 138 -5.80 -11.09 -5.47
C TRP A 138 -6.82 -10.06 -5.92
N SER A 139 -7.77 -10.44 -6.77
CA SER A 139 -8.87 -9.57 -7.20
C SER A 139 -9.69 -9.07 -6.02
N ASP A 140 -10.02 -9.98 -5.09
CA ASP A 140 -10.76 -9.67 -3.87
C ASP A 140 -9.98 -8.72 -2.95
N LEU A 141 -8.67 -8.92 -2.85
CA LEU A 141 -7.81 -8.04 -2.04
C LEU A 141 -7.66 -6.63 -2.65
N PHE A 142 -7.58 -6.53 -3.99
CA PHE A 142 -7.46 -5.27 -4.73
C PHE A 142 -8.79 -4.56 -5.02
N ILE A 143 -9.88 -5.00 -4.38
CA ILE A 143 -11.10 -4.20 -4.27
C ILE A 143 -10.76 -2.86 -3.61
N SER A 144 -9.95 -2.92 -2.54
CA SER A 144 -9.35 -1.75 -1.91
C SER A 144 -8.05 -1.37 -2.63
N GLY A 145 -7.84 -0.08 -2.91
CA GLY A 145 -6.60 0.35 -3.52
C GLY A 145 -6.53 1.84 -3.84
N VAL A 146 -5.37 2.26 -4.32
CA VAL A 146 -5.09 3.63 -4.76
C VAL A 146 -4.88 3.63 -6.27
N GLU A 147 -5.50 4.56 -6.96
CA GLU A 147 -5.35 4.75 -8.40
C GLU A 147 -4.90 6.18 -8.69
N MET A 148 -3.77 6.33 -9.39
CA MET A 148 -3.25 7.64 -9.78
C MET A 148 -3.72 7.97 -11.20
N HIS A 149 -4.20 9.21 -11.40
CA HIS A 149 -4.66 9.69 -12.71
C HIS A 149 -3.75 10.79 -13.25
N VAL A 150 -3.68 11.94 -12.55
CA VAL A 150 -2.90 13.10 -12.96
C VAL A 150 -1.96 13.48 -11.82
N ILE A 151 -0.67 13.54 -12.12
CA ILE A 151 0.37 13.91 -11.17
C ILE A 151 1.02 15.20 -11.66
N THR A 152 1.03 16.22 -10.81
CA THR A 152 1.46 17.58 -11.15
C THR A 152 2.65 18.04 -10.30
N ASP A 153 2.98 17.35 -9.20
CA ASP A 153 4.19 17.58 -8.42
C ASP A 153 5.20 16.41 -8.48
N ALA A 154 6.43 16.69 -8.05
CA ALA A 154 7.55 15.75 -8.10
C ALA A 154 7.59 14.74 -6.94
N HIS A 155 6.87 14.99 -5.85
CA HIS A 155 6.91 14.19 -4.62
C HIS A 155 5.80 13.14 -4.58
N THR A 156 4.78 13.26 -5.45
CA THR A 156 3.70 12.29 -5.56
C THR A 156 4.18 11.04 -6.33
N PRO A 157 4.02 9.83 -5.76
CA PRO A 157 4.50 8.60 -6.37
C PRO A 157 3.72 8.26 -7.64
N SER A 158 4.43 7.66 -8.61
CA SER A 158 3.79 7.19 -9.85
C SER A 158 2.80 6.05 -9.60
N SER A 159 1.83 5.85 -10.52
CA SER A 159 0.92 4.70 -10.50
C SER A 159 1.66 3.36 -10.40
N ARG A 160 2.82 3.23 -11.09
CA ARG A 160 3.67 2.05 -11.01
C ARG A 160 4.22 1.86 -9.59
N THR A 161 4.76 2.91 -8.99
CA THR A 161 5.35 2.90 -7.64
C THR A 161 4.32 2.49 -6.60
N VAL A 162 3.11 3.07 -6.65
CA VAL A 162 2.00 2.74 -5.75
C VAL A 162 1.60 1.27 -5.90
N ASN A 163 1.35 0.81 -7.14
CA ASN A 163 0.93 -0.58 -7.40
C ASN A 163 2.00 -1.60 -7.00
N SER A 164 3.28 -1.35 -7.30
CA SER A 164 4.36 -2.26 -6.89
C SER A 164 4.50 -2.31 -5.37
N THR A 165 4.40 -1.16 -4.70
CA THR A 165 4.52 -1.08 -3.24
C THR A 165 3.38 -1.84 -2.57
N LEU A 166 2.13 -1.59 -2.98
CA LEU A 166 0.96 -2.34 -2.50
C LEU A 166 1.16 -3.85 -2.72
N TYR A 167 1.51 -4.27 -3.93
CA TYR A 167 1.74 -5.69 -4.23
C TYR A 167 2.77 -6.34 -3.31
N TYR A 168 3.92 -5.71 -3.11
CA TYR A 168 5.00 -6.28 -2.28
C TYR A 168 4.67 -6.29 -0.79
N VAL A 169 4.10 -5.20 -0.26
CA VAL A 169 3.68 -5.13 1.15
C VAL A 169 2.60 -6.17 1.43
N LEU A 170 1.61 -6.32 0.53
CA LEU A 170 0.55 -7.30 0.69
C LEU A 170 1.05 -8.73 0.52
N SER A 171 2.03 -8.96 -0.35
CA SER A 171 2.66 -10.28 -0.50
C SER A 171 3.41 -10.71 0.76
N ALA A 172 3.93 -9.75 1.54
CA ALA A 172 4.59 -10.00 2.83
C ALA A 172 3.61 -10.07 4.02
N ALA A 173 2.33 -9.74 3.82
CA ALA A 173 1.29 -9.81 4.84
C ALA A 173 0.46 -11.10 4.70
N ALA A 174 0.20 -11.78 5.82
CA ALA A 174 -0.73 -12.90 5.88
C ALA A 174 -2.16 -12.45 5.50
N ALA A 175 -2.92 -13.30 4.82
CA ALA A 175 -4.29 -13.00 4.40
C ALA A 175 -5.29 -14.01 4.95
N PRO A 176 -5.49 -14.07 6.28
CA PRO A 176 -6.30 -15.10 6.93
C PRO A 176 -7.75 -15.15 6.43
N LEU A 177 -8.35 -14.00 6.10
CA LEU A 177 -9.71 -13.93 5.54
C LEU A 177 -9.87 -14.62 4.17
N LEU A 178 -8.76 -14.85 3.46
CA LEU A 178 -8.76 -15.62 2.20
C LEU A 178 -8.57 -17.12 2.45
N ASP A 179 -8.18 -17.55 3.65
CA ASP A 179 -8.05 -18.97 3.99
C ASP A 179 -9.43 -19.57 4.25
N VAL A 180 -9.79 -20.57 3.45
CA VAL A 180 -11.07 -21.29 3.54
C VAL A 180 -11.15 -22.10 4.84
N ARG A 181 -10.01 -22.46 5.43
CA ARG A 181 -9.93 -23.24 6.67
C ARG A 181 -10.08 -22.40 7.94
N LEU A 182 -10.17 -21.07 7.80
CA LEU A 182 -10.33 -20.18 8.94
C LEU A 182 -11.66 -20.45 9.67
N PRO A 183 -11.66 -20.70 10.99
CA PRO A 183 -12.88 -20.87 11.78
C PRO A 183 -13.83 -19.67 11.64
N GLN A 184 -15.14 -19.93 11.64
CA GLN A 184 -16.15 -18.91 11.34
C GLN A 184 -16.22 -17.79 12.39
N ASP A 185 -15.96 -18.10 13.65
CA ASP A 185 -15.87 -17.14 14.75
C ASP A 185 -14.68 -16.20 14.56
N GLU A 186 -13.52 -16.75 14.21
CA GLU A 186 -12.33 -15.97 13.92
C GLU A 186 -12.51 -15.12 12.65
N ARG A 187 -13.07 -15.69 11.58
CA ARG A 187 -13.45 -14.96 10.36
C ARG A 187 -14.33 -13.76 10.69
N SER A 188 -15.37 -13.96 11.49
CA SER A 188 -16.31 -12.89 11.87
C SER A 188 -15.60 -11.78 12.66
N ARG A 189 -14.65 -12.13 13.56
CA ARG A 189 -13.83 -11.18 14.31
C ARG A 189 -12.90 -10.36 13.41
N LEU A 190 -12.27 -11.00 12.43
CA LEU A 190 -11.37 -10.30 11.51
C LEU A 190 -12.15 -9.40 10.54
N GLU A 191 -13.29 -9.86 10.04
CA GLU A 191 -14.19 -9.04 9.21
C GLU A 191 -14.73 -7.83 9.98
N SER A 192 -15.10 -7.99 11.26
CA SER A 192 -15.54 -6.86 12.08
C SER A 192 -14.42 -5.84 12.28
N SER A 193 -13.18 -6.30 12.50
CA SER A 193 -12.01 -5.42 12.65
C SER A 193 -11.75 -4.57 11.39
N VAL A 194 -12.00 -5.13 10.19
CA VAL A 194 -11.88 -4.40 8.92
C VAL A 194 -13.01 -3.39 8.71
N ARG A 195 -14.23 -3.71 9.16
CA ARG A 195 -15.45 -2.89 8.93
C ARG A 195 -15.67 -1.80 9.97
N PHE A 196 -15.24 -2.04 11.21
CA PHE A 196 -15.53 -1.20 12.39
C PHE A 196 -14.23 -0.76 13.07
N SER A 197 -13.23 -0.37 12.27
CA SER A 197 -12.01 0.22 12.83
C SER A 197 -12.27 1.65 13.24
N ASP A 198 -12.08 1.95 14.52
CA ASP A 198 -12.11 3.30 15.04
C ASP A 198 -10.69 3.88 15.12
N HIS A 199 -10.58 5.21 15.07
CA HIS A 199 -9.33 5.94 15.31
C HIS A 199 -8.14 5.55 14.41
N CYS A 200 -8.41 5.06 13.19
CA CYS A 200 -7.42 4.77 12.16
C CYS A 200 -7.75 5.54 10.88
N PHE A 201 -6.89 6.35 10.30
CA PHE A 201 -5.49 6.63 10.58
C PHE A 201 -5.34 7.97 11.31
N SER A 202 -4.34 8.16 12.16
CA SER A 202 -4.06 9.44 12.83
C SER A 202 -2.78 10.09 12.30
N GLY A 203 -2.92 11.26 11.65
CA GLY A 203 -1.78 12.03 11.16
C GLY A 203 -1.93 12.53 9.72
N HIS A 204 -0.81 13.01 9.17
CA HIS A 204 -0.74 13.52 7.80
C HIS A 204 -0.77 12.40 6.77
N ALA A 205 -1.29 12.71 5.59
CA ALA A 205 -1.29 11.82 4.45
C ALA A 205 0.13 11.29 4.15
N THR A 206 0.22 10.02 3.77
CA THR A 206 1.50 9.34 3.44
C THR A 206 1.87 9.48 1.98
N MET A 207 1.06 10.13 1.14
CA MET A 207 1.30 10.30 -0.30
C MET A 207 2.73 10.79 -0.60
N HIS A 208 3.22 11.80 0.13
CA HIS A 208 4.55 12.40 -0.06
C HIS A 208 5.65 11.77 0.82
N ALA A 209 5.39 10.60 1.41
CA ALA A 209 6.38 9.91 2.23
C ALA A 209 7.26 9.00 1.37
N ASP A 210 8.33 9.54 0.80
CA ASP A 210 9.25 8.82 -0.11
C ASP A 210 9.76 7.48 0.47
N THR A 211 9.97 7.41 1.80
CA THR A 211 10.41 6.17 2.48
C THR A 211 9.38 5.05 2.45
N LEU A 212 8.09 5.41 2.33
CA LEU A 212 6.97 4.46 2.26
C LEU A 212 6.62 4.11 0.81
N TRP A 213 6.96 4.98 -0.14
CA TRP A 213 6.71 4.81 -1.57
C TRP A 213 8.00 4.83 -2.41
N PRO A 214 8.92 3.86 -2.21
CA PRO A 214 10.22 3.89 -2.88
C PRO A 214 10.11 3.60 -4.38
N ASP A 215 10.80 4.39 -5.21
CA ASP A 215 10.84 4.20 -6.66
C ASP A 215 11.43 2.86 -7.11
N ARG A 216 12.34 2.30 -6.30
CA ARG A 216 13.02 1.04 -6.58
C ARG A 216 13.08 0.16 -5.35
N LEU A 217 12.72 -1.11 -5.55
CA LEU A 217 12.86 -2.17 -4.56
C LEU A 217 13.85 -3.21 -5.08
N SER A 218 14.94 -3.41 -4.34
CA SER A 218 16.02 -4.32 -4.73
C SER A 218 16.08 -5.53 -3.81
N GLY A 219 15.38 -6.60 -4.18
CA GLY A 219 15.46 -7.91 -3.55
C GLY A 219 14.57 -8.11 -2.32
N ALA A 220 14.51 -9.36 -1.85
CA ALA A 220 13.59 -9.80 -0.80
C ALA A 220 13.82 -9.09 0.55
N ALA A 221 15.08 -8.83 0.93
CA ALA A 221 15.40 -8.18 2.20
C ALA A 221 14.81 -6.75 2.27
N HIS A 222 14.94 -5.95 1.19
CA HIS A 222 14.36 -4.62 1.14
C HIS A 222 12.82 -4.65 1.14
N ILE A 223 12.21 -5.64 0.49
CA ILE A 223 10.75 -5.84 0.52
C ILE A 223 10.26 -6.13 1.95
N LEU A 224 10.95 -7.01 2.68
CA LEU A 224 10.58 -7.35 4.07
C LEU A 224 10.77 -6.16 5.02
N GLN A 225 11.82 -5.37 4.82
CA GLN A 225 12.05 -4.12 5.56
C GLN A 225 10.95 -3.10 5.27
N LEU A 226 10.58 -2.91 4.00
CA LEU A 226 9.48 -2.03 3.60
C LEU A 226 8.15 -2.46 4.23
N ALA A 227 7.83 -3.76 4.19
CA ALA A 227 6.62 -4.29 4.82
C ALA A 227 6.61 -4.03 6.34
N THR A 228 7.75 -4.23 7.01
CA THR A 228 7.91 -3.93 8.44
C THR A 228 7.72 -2.44 8.75
N LEU A 229 8.28 -1.56 7.91
CA LEU A 229 8.13 -0.11 8.04
C LEU A 229 6.68 0.32 7.88
N TRP A 230 5.96 -0.25 6.90
CA TRP A 230 4.53 -0.02 6.71
C TRP A 230 3.72 -0.48 7.92
N THR A 231 3.93 -1.71 8.37
CA THR A 231 3.28 -2.25 9.59
C THR A 231 3.50 -1.34 10.79
N LEU A 232 4.75 -0.93 11.05
CA LEU A 232 5.08 -0.04 12.16
C LEU A 232 4.39 1.32 12.03
N THR A 233 4.43 1.92 10.85
CA THR A 233 3.82 3.23 10.58
C THR A 233 2.33 3.19 10.85
N LEU A 234 1.62 2.22 10.28
CA LEU A 234 0.17 2.08 10.43
C LEU A 234 -0.22 1.83 11.89
N GLN A 235 0.49 0.94 12.59
CA GLN A 235 0.24 0.67 14.01
C GLN A 235 0.46 1.90 14.89
N LYS A 236 1.53 2.67 14.63
CA LYS A 236 1.82 3.92 15.37
C LYS A 236 0.79 5.02 15.11
N ARG A 237 0.03 4.92 14.02
CA ARG A 237 -1.06 5.84 13.67
C ARG A 237 -2.46 5.30 13.97
N GLY A 238 -2.59 4.33 14.87
CA GLY A 238 -3.89 3.86 15.37
C GLY A 238 -4.51 2.70 14.59
N CYS A 239 -3.89 2.24 13.50
CA CYS A 239 -4.44 1.17 12.66
C CYS A 239 -4.04 -0.24 13.13
N LYS A 240 -3.88 -0.45 14.43
CA LYS A 240 -3.42 -1.73 14.99
C LYS A 240 -4.38 -2.87 14.65
N ASP A 241 -5.68 -2.63 14.79
CA ASP A 241 -6.72 -3.65 14.57
C ASP A 241 -6.82 -4.03 13.09
N LEU A 242 -6.78 -3.05 12.18
CA LEU A 242 -6.67 -3.31 10.75
C LEU A 242 -5.43 -4.12 10.40
N VAL A 243 -4.26 -3.73 10.91
CA VAL A 243 -3.01 -4.47 10.66
C VAL A 243 -3.10 -5.91 11.18
N SER A 244 -3.77 -6.12 12.33
CA SER A 244 -3.98 -7.46 12.90
C SER A 244 -4.91 -8.34 12.06
N ALA A 245 -5.81 -7.74 11.27
CA ALA A 245 -6.65 -8.45 10.30
C ALA A 245 -5.89 -8.95 9.06
N GLY A 246 -4.58 -8.70 8.99
CA GLY A 246 -3.72 -9.12 7.90
C GLY A 246 -3.92 -8.26 6.66
N ALA A 247 -3.73 -8.84 5.49
CA ALA A 247 -3.60 -8.12 4.23
C ALA A 247 -4.81 -7.21 3.91
N HIS A 248 -6.03 -7.63 4.22
CA HIS A 248 -7.23 -6.82 3.98
C HIS A 248 -7.23 -5.51 4.79
N GLY A 249 -6.89 -5.60 6.08
CA GLY A 249 -6.80 -4.40 6.89
C GLY A 249 -5.54 -3.58 6.58
N VAL A 250 -4.42 -4.22 6.22
CA VAL A 250 -3.21 -3.51 5.75
C VAL A 250 -3.51 -2.67 4.50
N VAL A 251 -4.13 -3.23 3.45
CA VAL A 251 -4.45 -2.45 2.25
C VAL A 251 -5.41 -1.30 2.57
N GLN A 252 -6.42 -1.53 3.40
CA GLN A 252 -7.36 -0.49 3.80
C GLN A 252 -6.66 0.63 4.57
N ALA A 253 -5.81 0.29 5.54
CA ALA A 253 -5.03 1.25 6.30
C ALA A 253 -4.04 2.03 5.41
N MET A 254 -3.43 1.38 4.42
CA MET A 254 -2.59 2.05 3.43
C MET A 254 -3.40 3.05 2.59
N VAL A 255 -4.59 2.68 2.10
CA VAL A 255 -5.50 3.56 1.34
C VAL A 255 -5.93 4.76 2.17
N LEU A 256 -6.33 4.56 3.43
CA LEU A 256 -6.66 5.64 4.35
C LEU A 256 -5.47 6.59 4.54
N SER A 257 -4.30 6.02 4.82
CA SER A 257 -3.08 6.80 5.04
C SER A 257 -2.67 7.60 3.81
N PHE A 258 -2.84 7.05 2.59
CA PHE A 258 -2.41 7.71 1.35
C PHE A 258 -3.16 9.02 1.13
N GLY A 259 -4.49 9.01 1.29
CA GLY A 259 -5.33 10.19 1.10
C GLY A 259 -5.47 11.08 2.34
N GLY A 260 -4.96 10.67 3.50
CA GLY A 260 -5.23 11.37 4.76
C GLY A 260 -6.68 11.16 5.25
N LEU A 261 -7.28 10.00 4.98
CA LEU A 261 -8.56 9.63 5.57
C LEU A 261 -8.37 9.07 6.97
N GLN A 262 -9.36 9.32 7.82
CA GLN A 262 -9.36 8.91 9.20
C GLN A 262 -10.74 8.41 9.60
N PHE A 263 -10.83 7.20 10.14
CA PHE A 263 -11.95 6.77 10.94
C PHE A 263 -11.85 7.41 12.31
N THR A 264 -12.96 8.01 12.72
CA THR A 264 -13.23 8.41 14.11
C THR A 264 -14.27 7.44 14.68
N GLU A 265 -14.66 7.63 15.93
CA GLU A 265 -15.72 6.84 16.56
C GLU A 265 -17.08 6.93 15.83
N HIS A 266 -17.35 8.04 15.12
CA HIS A 266 -18.70 8.32 14.59
C HIS A 266 -18.72 8.60 13.09
N HIS A 267 -17.59 8.89 12.46
CA HIS A 267 -17.53 9.24 11.04
C HIS A 267 -16.18 8.93 10.40
N LEU A 268 -16.19 8.72 9.09
CA LEU A 268 -15.02 8.78 8.24
C LEU A 268 -14.80 10.23 7.81
N GLN A 269 -13.58 10.76 7.95
CA GLN A 269 -13.22 12.08 7.49
C GLN A 269 -12.07 12.04 6.50
N PHE A 270 -12.11 12.91 5.48
CA PHE A 270 -11.03 13.13 4.52
C PHE A 270 -10.28 14.40 4.90
N GLN A 271 -9.08 14.24 5.47
CA GLN A 271 -8.24 15.32 5.98
C GLN A 271 -6.96 15.47 5.13
N ALA A 272 -7.13 15.57 3.81
CA ALA A 272 -6.01 15.90 2.93
C ALA A 272 -5.59 17.36 3.11
N ASP A 273 -4.30 17.62 2.89
CA ASP A 273 -3.79 18.98 2.76
C ASP A 273 -4.36 19.59 1.47
N PRO A 274 -5.05 20.75 1.52
CA PRO A 274 -5.54 21.41 0.32
C PRO A 274 -4.47 21.59 -0.76
N ASP A 275 -3.21 21.81 -0.37
CA ASP A 275 -2.11 22.04 -1.29
C ASP A 275 -1.88 20.85 -2.23
N VAL A 276 -2.27 19.63 -1.85
CA VAL A 276 -1.99 18.41 -2.62
C VAL A 276 -3.07 18.07 -3.64
N LEU A 277 -4.20 18.80 -3.62
CA LEU A 277 -5.39 18.53 -4.45
C LEU A 277 -5.25 19.01 -5.89
N HIS A 278 -4.09 19.55 -6.28
CA HIS A 278 -3.71 19.77 -7.68
C HIS A 278 -3.39 18.46 -8.43
N ASN A 279 -3.33 17.33 -7.71
CA ASN A 279 -3.25 15.98 -8.27
C ASN A 279 -4.64 15.34 -8.37
N SER A 280 -4.78 14.38 -9.30
CA SER A 280 -5.97 13.53 -9.39
C SER A 280 -5.65 12.07 -9.09
N TYR A 281 -6.42 11.50 -8.16
CA TYR A 281 -6.29 10.13 -7.69
C TYR A 281 -7.61 9.61 -7.13
N ALA A 282 -7.75 8.29 -7.03
CA ALA A 282 -8.89 7.61 -6.45
C ALA A 282 -8.47 6.62 -5.35
N LEU A 283 -9.28 6.55 -4.31
CA LEU A 283 -9.16 5.70 -3.15
C LEU A 283 -10.37 4.78 -3.16
N ARG A 284 -10.16 3.54 -3.58
CA ARG A 284 -11.23 2.59 -3.89
C ARG A 284 -11.47 1.64 -2.73
N GLY A 285 -12.71 1.19 -2.61
CA GLY A 285 -13.07 0.03 -1.78
C GLY A 285 -12.74 0.20 -0.30
N ILE A 286 -12.96 1.39 0.25
CA ILE A 286 -12.82 1.67 1.68
C ILE A 286 -14.04 1.06 2.39
N HIS A 287 -13.81 0.10 3.30
CA HIS A 287 -14.89 -0.49 4.09
C HIS A 287 -15.25 0.44 5.24
N TYR A 288 -16.50 0.89 5.27
CA TYR A 288 -17.06 1.65 6.37
C TYR A 288 -18.37 0.98 6.80
N HIS A 289 -18.32 0.29 7.93
CA HIS A 289 -19.36 -0.63 8.36
C HIS A 289 -19.63 -1.70 7.29
N SER A 290 -20.88 -1.91 6.88
CA SER A 290 -21.20 -2.84 5.80
C SER A 290 -20.93 -2.28 4.41
N ALA A 291 -20.75 -0.96 4.26
CA ALA A 291 -20.59 -0.32 2.96
C ALA A 291 -19.14 -0.36 2.44
N ALA A 292 -18.99 -0.44 1.12
CA ALA A 292 -17.71 -0.24 0.44
C ALA A 292 -17.78 1.04 -0.40
N LEU A 293 -17.13 2.09 0.09
CA LEU A 293 -17.12 3.42 -0.54
C LEU A 293 -15.81 3.66 -1.29
N SER A 294 -15.86 4.56 -2.26
CA SER A 294 -14.68 5.04 -2.96
C SER A 294 -14.74 6.55 -3.05
N LEU A 295 -13.59 7.20 -2.90
CA LEU A 295 -13.41 8.64 -2.92
C LEU A 295 -12.33 8.97 -3.96
N ALA A 296 -12.62 9.86 -4.90
CA ALA A 296 -11.65 10.38 -5.84
C ALA A 296 -11.53 11.90 -5.73
N VAL A 297 -10.30 12.37 -5.87
CA VAL A 297 -9.99 13.77 -6.15
C VAL A 297 -9.82 13.88 -7.66
N ARG A 298 -10.67 14.69 -8.29
CA ARG A 298 -10.66 14.93 -9.74
C ARG A 298 -10.54 16.42 -10.01
N LEU A 299 -9.98 16.75 -11.16
CA LEU A 299 -9.88 18.12 -11.65
C LEU A 299 -10.93 18.32 -12.75
N ASP A 300 -11.59 19.48 -12.75
CA ASP A 300 -12.42 19.88 -13.88
C ASP A 300 -11.57 20.40 -15.06
N ALA A 301 -12.24 20.89 -16.11
CA ALA A 301 -11.56 21.37 -17.32
C ALA A 301 -10.67 22.60 -17.05
N GLU A 302 -10.98 23.35 -16.00
CA GLU A 302 -10.27 24.53 -15.53
C GLU A 302 -9.18 24.19 -14.49
N GLY A 303 -8.99 22.92 -14.15
CA GLY A 303 -8.01 22.46 -13.19
C GLY A 303 -8.43 22.65 -11.72
N LYS A 304 -9.70 22.94 -11.45
CA LYS A 304 -10.23 23.07 -10.09
C LYS A 304 -10.57 21.69 -9.52
N PRO A 305 -10.16 21.38 -8.29
CA PRO A 305 -10.45 20.10 -7.69
C PRO A 305 -11.88 20.00 -7.19
N PHE A 306 -12.45 18.80 -7.34
CA PHE A 306 -13.71 18.37 -6.73
C PHE A 306 -13.57 16.94 -6.21
N LEU A 307 -14.37 16.61 -5.20
CA LEU A 307 -14.43 15.29 -4.61
C LEU A 307 -15.55 14.50 -5.25
N HIS A 308 -15.26 13.27 -5.64
CA HIS A 308 -16.22 12.35 -6.23
C HIS A 308 -16.34 11.10 -5.36
N VAL A 309 -17.54 10.84 -4.83
CA VAL A 309 -17.81 9.74 -3.90
C VAL A 309 -18.79 8.78 -4.54
N TRP A 310 -18.50 7.48 -4.52
CA TRP A 310 -19.44 6.47 -4.98
C TRP A 310 -19.41 5.23 -4.12
N LEU A 311 -20.55 4.56 -4.03
CA LEU A 311 -20.75 3.34 -3.26
C LEU A 311 -20.80 2.14 -4.21
N LYS A 312 -20.17 1.03 -3.81
CA LYS A 312 -20.37 -0.25 -4.49
C LYS A 312 -21.82 -0.70 -4.22
N PRO A 313 -22.58 -1.14 -5.24
CA PRO A 313 -23.93 -1.69 -5.02
C PRO A 313 -23.91 -2.87 -4.06
N GLN A 314 -24.89 -2.92 -3.15
CA GLN A 314 -25.03 -3.99 -2.15
C GLN A 314 -26.49 -4.45 -2.05
N GLU A 315 -26.70 -5.70 -1.64
CA GLU A 315 -28.05 -6.27 -1.46
C GLU A 315 -28.85 -5.55 -0.37
N LYS A 316 -28.18 -5.14 0.72
CA LYS A 316 -28.76 -4.37 1.81
C LYS A 316 -28.04 -3.02 1.91
N PRO A 317 -28.58 -1.96 1.28
CA PRO A 317 -27.93 -0.67 1.30
C PRO A 317 -27.94 -0.08 2.72
N LEU A 318 -26.78 0.39 3.15
CA LEU A 318 -26.62 1.16 4.38
C LEU A 318 -26.86 2.64 4.04
N GLN A 319 -27.67 3.32 4.85
CA GLN A 319 -27.84 4.76 4.73
C GLN A 319 -26.55 5.45 5.20
N LEU A 320 -25.96 6.23 4.30
CA LEU A 320 -24.78 7.02 4.56
C LEU A 320 -25.07 8.46 4.19
N PHE A 321 -24.56 9.38 4.99
CA PHE A 321 -24.69 10.81 4.78
C PHE A 321 -23.30 11.41 4.67
N ALA A 322 -23.17 12.48 3.89
CA ALA A 322 -21.93 13.20 3.73
C ALA A 322 -22.13 14.71 3.80
N CYS A 323 -21.14 15.41 4.35
CA CYS A 323 -21.10 16.87 4.32
C CYS A 323 -19.68 17.37 4.01
N GLU A 324 -19.63 18.53 3.36
CA GLU A 324 -18.42 19.25 2.99
C GLU A 324 -17.69 19.82 4.21
N ALA A 325 -16.54 20.43 3.98
CA ALA A 325 -15.75 21.10 5.01
C ALA A 325 -16.60 22.03 5.90
N GLY A 326 -16.56 21.78 7.22
CA GLY A 326 -17.35 22.55 8.20
C GLY A 326 -18.81 22.14 8.36
N CYS A 327 -19.35 21.30 7.49
CA CYS A 327 -20.74 20.79 7.52
C CYS A 327 -21.81 21.89 7.73
N MET A 328 -21.62 23.05 7.08
CA MET A 328 -22.55 24.18 7.19
C MET A 328 -23.85 23.96 6.41
N ASN A 329 -23.76 23.23 5.29
CA ASN A 329 -24.91 22.81 4.49
C ASN A 329 -25.53 21.54 5.06
N GLU A 330 -26.79 21.28 4.71
CA GLU A 330 -27.47 20.04 5.11
C GLU A 330 -26.74 18.81 4.53
N PRO A 331 -26.46 17.77 5.34
CA PRO A 331 -25.79 16.57 4.85
C PRO A 331 -26.58 15.89 3.73
N VAL A 332 -25.87 15.42 2.71
CA VAL A 332 -26.42 14.75 1.54
C VAL A 332 -26.43 13.25 1.77
N GLU A 333 -27.56 12.59 1.48
CA GLU A 333 -27.64 11.12 1.49
C GLU A 333 -26.88 10.53 0.30
N LEU A 334 -25.93 9.64 0.57
CA LEU A 334 -25.15 8.92 -0.43
C LEU A 334 -25.94 7.72 -0.96
N SER A 335 -26.29 7.78 -2.25
CA SER A 335 -26.89 6.67 -3.00
C SER A 335 -25.83 5.86 -3.76
N ALA A 336 -26.14 4.59 -4.05
CA ALA A 336 -25.34 3.71 -4.92
C ALA A 336 -25.56 3.99 -6.42
N GLU A 337 -25.84 5.25 -6.77
CA GLU A 337 -26.03 5.68 -8.15
C GLU A 337 -24.74 5.54 -8.97
N VAL A 338 -24.88 5.17 -10.23
CA VAL A 338 -23.75 4.93 -11.15
C VAL A 338 -22.87 6.18 -11.31
N ARG A 339 -23.47 7.37 -11.25
CA ARG A 339 -22.74 8.64 -11.39
C ARG A 339 -22.04 9.08 -10.10
N GLY A 340 -22.35 8.48 -8.95
CA GLY A 340 -21.85 8.93 -7.66
C GLY A 340 -22.28 10.37 -7.30
N HIS A 341 -21.67 10.87 -6.23
CA HIS A 341 -21.93 12.18 -5.64
C HIS A 341 -20.71 13.07 -5.80
N THR A 342 -20.94 14.35 -6.09
CA THR A 342 -19.86 15.31 -6.32
C THR A 342 -19.94 16.42 -5.28
N PHE A 343 -18.81 16.71 -4.63
CA PHE A 343 -18.68 17.76 -3.63
C PHE A 343 -17.59 18.76 -4.04
N PRO A 344 -17.85 20.07 -4.04
CA PRO A 344 -16.80 21.08 -4.20
C PRO A 344 -15.78 21.00 -3.08
N VAL A 345 -14.51 21.30 -3.40
CA VAL A 345 -13.47 21.44 -2.38
C VAL A 345 -13.56 22.82 -1.73
N MET A 346 -13.97 22.83 -0.47
CA MET A 346 -14.03 24.00 0.39
C MET A 346 -12.96 23.90 1.48
N VAL A 347 -12.33 25.02 1.85
CA VAL A 347 -11.27 25.07 2.87
C VAL A 347 -11.68 26.01 4.00
N THR A 348 -11.59 25.52 5.23
CA THR A 348 -11.96 26.25 6.44
C THR A 348 -10.74 26.92 7.10
N GLN A 349 -10.98 27.94 7.95
CA GLN A 349 -9.96 28.53 8.81
C GLN A 349 -10.42 28.51 10.29
N PRO A 350 -9.72 27.82 11.22
CA PRO A 350 -8.60 26.90 10.96
C PRO A 350 -9.00 25.70 10.10
N VAL A 351 -8.02 25.05 9.46
CA VAL A 351 -8.27 23.93 8.53
C VAL A 351 -8.89 22.74 9.27
N THR A 352 -10.04 22.31 8.80
CA THR A 352 -10.76 21.10 9.20
C THR A 352 -10.80 20.11 8.04
N PRO A 353 -11.17 18.83 8.28
CA PRO A 353 -11.39 17.89 7.19
C PRO A 353 -12.32 18.42 6.09
N LEU A 354 -12.03 18.01 4.85
CA LEU A 354 -12.66 18.48 3.62
C LEU A 354 -13.99 17.78 3.32
N LEU A 355 -14.17 16.57 3.85
CA LEU A 355 -15.38 15.77 3.70
C LEU A 355 -15.56 14.90 4.95
N TYR A 356 -16.81 14.76 5.39
CA TYR A 356 -17.23 13.88 6.48
C TYR A 356 -18.29 12.92 5.95
N ILE A 357 -18.22 11.65 6.33
CA ILE A 357 -19.16 10.60 5.97
C ILE A 357 -19.55 9.82 7.22
N SER A 358 -20.85 9.68 7.50
CA SER A 358 -21.35 8.95 8.67
C SER A 358 -22.66 8.22 8.36
N THR A 359 -23.00 7.21 9.16
CA THR A 359 -24.35 6.64 9.20
C THR A 359 -25.34 7.46 10.02
N ASP A 360 -24.85 8.37 10.88
CA ASP A 360 -25.68 9.20 11.74
C ASP A 360 -25.82 10.62 11.17
N LEU A 361 -27.00 10.91 10.64
CA LEU A 361 -27.35 12.23 10.13
C LEU A 361 -27.28 13.32 11.21
N ARG A 362 -27.73 13.01 12.44
CA ARG A 362 -27.76 13.99 13.54
C ARG A 362 -26.35 14.36 13.96
N HIS A 363 -25.47 13.36 14.06
CA HIS A 363 -24.04 13.60 14.32
C HIS A 363 -23.44 14.60 13.33
N LEU A 364 -23.65 14.41 12.02
CA LEU A 364 -23.16 15.36 11.00
C LEU A 364 -23.79 16.75 11.12
N GLN A 365 -25.07 16.83 11.48
CA GLN A 365 -25.75 18.12 11.73
C GLN A 365 -25.26 18.81 13.00
N GLU A 366 -24.76 18.08 13.99
CA GLU A 366 -24.21 18.61 15.23
C GLU A 366 -22.75 19.07 15.07
N LEU A 367 -21.99 18.48 14.15
CA LEU A 367 -20.60 18.86 13.86
C LEU A 367 -20.44 20.36 13.57
N ARG A 368 -21.40 21.01 12.89
CA ARG A 368 -21.33 22.45 12.63
C ARG A 368 -21.26 23.31 13.89
N HIS A 369 -21.74 22.80 15.03
CA HIS A 369 -21.72 23.51 16.31
C HIS A 369 -20.44 23.26 17.11
N THR A 370 -19.71 22.19 16.80
CA THR A 370 -18.45 21.82 17.47
C THR A 370 -17.22 22.26 16.68
N LEU A 371 -17.34 22.38 15.35
CA LEU A 371 -16.30 22.89 14.47
C LEU A 371 -16.21 24.41 14.64
N HIS A 372 -15.16 24.87 15.34
CA HIS A 372 -14.88 26.31 15.56
C HIS A 372 -14.35 27.01 14.30
N VAL A 373 -15.11 26.94 13.21
CA VAL A 373 -14.78 27.52 11.90
C VAL A 373 -15.10 29.01 11.91
N LYS A 374 -14.14 29.83 11.46
CA LYS A 374 -14.33 31.28 11.31
C LYS A 374 -14.79 31.66 9.92
N THR A 375 -14.15 31.07 8.91
CA THR A 375 -14.42 31.35 7.49
C THR A 375 -14.28 30.08 6.67
N ILE A 376 -15.03 30.01 5.58
CA ILE A 376 -14.98 28.93 4.59
C ILE A 376 -14.77 29.60 3.23
N VAL A 377 -13.73 29.20 2.52
CA VAL A 377 -13.38 29.72 1.20
C VAL A 377 -13.28 28.58 0.20
N ALA A 378 -13.53 28.87 -1.06
CA ALA A 378 -13.29 27.88 -2.12
C ALA A 378 -11.78 27.59 -2.23
N HIS A 379 -11.42 26.38 -2.66
CA HIS A 379 -10.01 25.97 -2.79
C HIS A 379 -9.14 26.97 -3.57
N GLN A 380 -9.62 27.49 -4.71
CA GLN A 380 -8.87 28.46 -5.52
C GLN A 380 -8.57 29.76 -4.77
N GLU A 381 -9.55 30.27 -4.00
CA GLU A 381 -9.36 31.47 -3.19
C GLU A 381 -8.36 31.22 -2.05
N HIS A 382 -8.41 30.03 -1.45
CA HIS A 382 -7.42 29.60 -0.47
C HIS A 382 -6.01 29.61 -1.06
N MET A 383 -5.80 29.00 -2.22
CA MET A 383 -4.49 28.96 -2.90
C MET A 383 -4.01 30.37 -3.27
N ALA A 384 -4.88 31.20 -3.86
CA ALA A 384 -4.55 32.59 -4.21
C ALA A 384 -4.18 33.46 -2.99
N SER A 385 -4.76 33.17 -1.82
CA SER A 385 -4.40 33.87 -0.58
C SER A 385 -3.00 33.52 -0.07
N ARG A 386 -2.54 32.29 -0.33
CA ARG A 386 -1.26 31.76 0.11
C ARG A 386 -0.12 32.11 -0.84
N GLU A 387 -0.41 32.19 -2.14
CA GLU A 387 0.54 32.64 -3.18
C GLU A 387 0.78 34.15 -3.19
N ARG A 388 0.07 34.93 -2.36
CA ARG A 388 0.40 36.35 -2.13
C ARG A 388 1.79 36.41 -1.49
N GLY A 389 2.80 36.68 -2.32
CA GLY A 389 4.18 36.83 -1.92
C GLY A 389 4.39 37.93 -0.86
N LEU A 390 5.66 38.10 -0.46
CA LEU A 390 6.01 39.05 0.61
C LEU A 390 5.43 40.46 0.34
N PRO A 391 4.95 41.16 1.38
CA PRO A 391 4.26 42.44 1.22
C PRO A 391 5.08 43.44 0.40
N PHE A 392 4.42 44.35 -0.32
CA PHE A 392 5.08 45.41 -1.07
C PHE A 392 6.15 46.17 -0.26
N LEU A 393 5.90 46.40 1.03
CA LEU A 393 6.85 47.05 1.95
C LEU A 393 8.16 46.27 2.13
N PHE A 394 8.13 44.94 2.08
CA PHE A 394 9.33 44.12 2.15
C PHE A 394 10.22 44.37 0.93
N TRP A 395 9.64 44.32 -0.28
CA TRP A 395 10.36 44.58 -1.53
C TRP A 395 10.86 46.02 -1.62
N PHE A 396 10.06 46.98 -1.15
CA PHE A 396 10.47 48.38 -1.05
C PHE A 396 11.69 48.54 -0.12
N SER A 397 11.69 47.85 1.03
CA SER A 397 12.84 47.84 1.95
C SER A 397 14.09 47.25 1.32
N VAL A 398 13.97 46.10 0.64
CA VAL A 398 15.09 45.46 -0.08
C VAL A 398 15.65 46.38 -1.15
N PHE A 399 14.79 46.99 -1.97
CA PHE A 399 15.24 47.92 -3.03
C PHE A 399 15.90 49.17 -2.46
N SER A 400 15.37 49.71 -1.37
CA SER A 400 15.96 50.86 -0.65
C SER A 400 17.35 50.52 -0.10
N LEU A 401 17.51 49.35 0.54
CA LEU A 401 18.79 48.88 1.07
C LEU A 401 19.83 48.70 -0.04
N ILE A 402 19.44 48.06 -1.15
CA ILE A 402 20.29 47.89 -2.33
C ILE A 402 20.73 49.27 -2.85
N THR A 403 19.80 50.21 -3.00
CA THR A 403 20.09 51.56 -3.50
C THR A 403 21.06 52.30 -2.57
N LEU A 404 20.80 52.31 -1.27
CA LEU A 404 21.68 52.93 -0.26
C LEU A 404 23.09 52.32 -0.27
N PHE A 405 23.18 50.99 -0.37
CA PHE A 405 24.46 50.29 -0.47
C PHE A 405 25.24 50.74 -1.71
N HIS A 406 24.61 50.78 -2.88
CA HIS A 406 25.28 51.19 -4.12
C HIS A 406 25.69 52.67 -4.08
N LEU A 407 24.87 53.55 -3.49
CA LEU A 407 25.24 54.96 -3.28
C LEU A 407 26.46 55.08 -2.34
N PHE A 408 26.53 54.26 -1.29
CA PHE A 408 27.67 54.24 -0.38
C PHE A 408 28.94 53.73 -1.08
N LEU A 409 28.81 52.69 -1.90
CA LEU A 409 29.90 52.11 -2.67
C LEU A 409 30.41 53.10 -3.74
N PHE A 410 29.50 53.79 -4.42
CA PHE A 410 29.85 54.87 -5.35
C PHE A 410 30.54 56.04 -4.63
N LYS A 411 30.06 56.42 -3.45
CA LYS A 411 30.70 57.45 -2.61
C LYS A 411 32.10 57.04 -2.17
N LEU A 412 32.32 55.78 -1.80
CA LEU A 412 33.64 55.26 -1.45
C LEU A 412 34.60 55.33 -2.65
N ILE A 413 34.18 54.81 -3.80
CA ILE A 413 34.98 54.87 -5.04
C ILE A 413 35.27 56.33 -5.43
N TYR A 414 34.26 57.20 -5.39
CA TYR A 414 34.43 58.62 -5.73
C TYR A 414 35.40 59.32 -4.76
N ASN A 415 35.31 59.06 -3.46
CA ASN A 415 36.25 59.64 -2.50
C ASN A 415 37.67 59.13 -2.67
N GLU A 416 37.85 57.88 -3.12
CA GLU A 416 39.18 57.28 -3.33
C GLU A 416 39.85 57.75 -4.63
N TYR A 417 39.08 57.92 -5.72
CA TYR A 417 39.61 58.33 -7.03
C TYR A 417 39.50 59.83 -7.35
N CYS A 418 38.52 60.53 -6.77
CA CYS A 418 38.19 61.94 -7.06
C CYS A 418 38.15 62.84 -5.81
N GLY A 419 38.38 62.31 -4.61
CA GLY A 419 38.37 63.07 -3.36
C GLY A 419 39.65 63.88 -3.10
N PRO A 420 39.67 64.78 -2.10
CA PRO A 420 40.76 65.75 -1.85
C PRO A 420 42.12 65.16 -1.41
N GLY A 421 42.32 63.84 -1.57
CA GLY A 421 43.57 63.11 -1.30
C GLY A 421 43.94 62.07 -2.35
N ALA A 422 43.28 62.06 -3.52
CA ALA A 422 43.56 61.11 -4.60
C ALA A 422 44.99 61.28 -5.14
N LYS A 423 45.82 60.25 -5.02
CA LYS A 423 47.19 60.23 -5.58
C LYS A 423 47.12 60.18 -7.11
N PRO A 424 47.89 61.02 -7.82
CA PRO A 424 47.86 61.08 -9.29
C PRO A 424 48.63 59.88 -9.87
N LEU A 425 47.94 58.77 -10.07
CA LEU A 425 48.31 57.68 -10.98
C LEU A 425 47.23 57.75 -12.07
N PHE A 426 47.34 58.55 -13.12
CA PHE A 426 48.12 58.25 -14.31
C PHE A 426 48.30 59.55 -15.10
N ARG A 427 49.53 60.06 -15.19
CA ARG A 427 49.92 61.02 -16.23
C ARG A 427 51.01 60.37 -17.07
N SER A 428 50.63 59.75 -18.18
CA SER A 428 51.55 59.48 -19.29
C SER A 428 50.95 60.06 -20.57
N LYS A 429 51.65 61.07 -21.09
CA LYS A 429 51.77 61.62 -22.46
C LYS A 429 50.84 61.00 -23.52
N VAL A 430 50.17 61.78 -24.36
CA VAL A 430 50.74 62.79 -25.28
C VAL A 430 50.00 64.12 -25.25
#